data_AF-A0A527KC45-F1
#
_entry.id   AF-A0A527KC45-F1
#
_cell.length_a   1.000
_cell.length_b   1.000
_cell.length_c   1.000
_cell.angle_alpha   90.00
_cell.angle_beta   90.00
_cell.angle_gamma   90.00
#
_symmetry.space_group_name_H-M   'P 1'
#
loop_
_entity.id
_entity.type
_entity.pdbx_description
1 polymer ?
#
loop_
_entity_poly.entity_id
_entity_poly.type
_entity_poly.pdbx_seq_one_letter_code
_entity_poly.pdbx_strand_id
1 'polypeptide(L)'
;MTVTTRFLVELRTAAEAAKVAESHFRRDAAVRTAALEQERAFAFRRLNLMQAIAEAMASAESEEIAVASAFATLRTRLGWNSDSEARSEVIARFGQVVLAIFRAPDEEESANAIPEALAGFERWYAETRGSPFWLLFEHQIPDTPRVDF
;
A
#
# COMPACT_ATOMS: atom_id res chain seq x y z
N MET A 1 22.30 -34.25 46.03
CA MET A 1 22.21 -33.91 44.60
C MET A 1 23.61 -33.95 44.00
N THR A 2 23.85 -34.70 42.92
CA THR A 2 25.19 -34.87 42.33
C THR A 2 25.54 -33.72 41.38
N VAL A 3 26.83 -33.53 41.11
CA VAL A 3 27.34 -32.54 40.14
C VAL A 3 26.72 -32.76 38.75
N THR A 4 26.63 -34.02 38.31
CA THR A 4 26.00 -34.38 37.04
C THR A 4 24.54 -33.96 36.96
N THR A 5 23.75 -34.17 38.04
CA THR A 5 22.35 -33.74 38.07
C THR A 5 22.22 -32.22 37.96
N ARG A 6 23.10 -31.46 38.62
CA ARG A 6 23.11 -29.99 38.51
C ARG A 6 23.42 -29.54 37.08
N PHE A 7 24.46 -30.10 36.48
CA PHE A 7 24.85 -29.79 35.10
C PHE A 7 23.72 -30.06 34.08
N LEU A 8 23.01 -31.18 34.22
CA LEU A 8 21.88 -31.50 33.34
C LEU A 8 20.69 -30.53 33.51
N VAL A 9 20.47 -30.01 34.72
CA VAL A 9 19.45 -28.98 34.97
C VAL A 9 19.85 -27.65 34.33
N GLU A 10 21.12 -27.27 34.41
CA GLU A 10 21.65 -26.06 33.75
C GLU A 10 21.50 -26.16 32.22
N LEU A 11 21.88 -27.30 31.62
CA LEU A 11 21.68 -27.53 30.18
C LEU A 11 20.21 -27.47 29.77
N ARG A 12 19.30 -28.07 30.55
CA ARG A 12 17.86 -27.99 30.28
C ARG A 12 17.36 -26.56 30.34
N THR A 13 17.81 -25.81 31.35
CA THR A 13 17.44 -24.40 31.51
C THR A 13 17.92 -23.57 30.32
N ALA A 14 19.17 -23.78 29.89
CA ALA A 14 19.72 -23.13 28.70
C ALA A 14 18.96 -23.50 27.42
N ALA A 15 18.58 -24.77 27.26
CA ALA A 15 17.81 -25.24 26.11
C ALA A 15 16.42 -24.60 26.04
N GLU A 16 15.69 -24.55 27.16
CA GLU A 16 14.38 -23.88 27.22
C GLU A 16 14.50 -22.37 27.01
N ALA A 17 15.53 -21.73 27.59
CA ALA A 17 15.78 -20.31 27.36
C ALA A 17 16.06 -20.01 25.87
N ALA A 18 16.87 -20.83 25.20
CA ALA A 18 17.14 -20.70 23.78
C ALA A 18 15.88 -20.85 22.92
N LYS A 19 15.03 -21.83 23.24
CA LYS A 19 13.73 -22.05 22.57
C LYS A 19 12.79 -20.84 22.72
N VAL A 20 12.73 -20.26 23.93
CA VAL A 20 11.91 -19.06 24.19
C VAL A 20 12.46 -17.86 23.42
N ALA A 21 13.78 -17.65 23.42
CA ALA A 21 14.43 -16.56 22.70
C ALA A 21 14.18 -16.66 21.19
N GLU A 22 14.32 -17.84 20.60
CA GLU A 22 14.01 -18.08 19.19
C GLU A 22 12.53 -17.79 18.89
N SER A 23 11.62 -18.29 19.73
CA SER A 23 10.17 -18.08 19.54
C SER A 23 9.78 -16.61 19.64
N HIS A 24 10.44 -15.85 20.52
CA HIS A 24 10.28 -14.39 20.59
C HIS A 24 10.76 -13.73 19.30
N PHE A 25 12.00 -14.02 18.89
CA PHE A 25 12.58 -13.46 17.68
C PHE A 25 11.74 -13.74 16.43
N ARG A 26 11.25 -14.98 16.26
CA ARG A 26 10.38 -15.34 15.13
C ARG A 26 9.08 -14.55 15.11
N ARG A 27 8.47 -14.27 16.28
CA ARG A 27 7.26 -13.45 16.37
C ARG A 27 7.54 -12.00 15.97
N ASP A 28 8.60 -11.41 16.50
CA ASP A 28 8.99 -10.04 16.16
C ASP A 28 9.33 -9.90 14.67
N ALA A 29 10.09 -10.86 14.16
CA ALA A 29 10.43 -10.92 12.74
C ALA A 29 9.18 -11.04 11.87
N ALA A 30 8.21 -11.89 12.24
CA ALA A 30 6.96 -12.02 11.50
C ALA A 30 6.16 -10.70 11.45
N VAL A 31 6.05 -9.99 12.57
CA VAL A 31 5.39 -8.68 12.62
C VAL A 31 6.11 -7.66 11.74
N ARG A 32 7.44 -7.59 11.81
CA ARG A 32 8.22 -6.66 11.01
C ARG A 32 8.16 -6.99 9.52
N THR A 33 8.23 -8.26 9.15
CA THR A 33 8.07 -8.71 7.77
C THR A 33 6.71 -8.31 7.22
N ALA A 34 5.61 -8.56 7.94
CA ALA A 34 4.28 -8.18 7.50
C ALA A 34 4.13 -6.67 7.27
N ALA A 35 4.72 -5.85 8.16
CA ALA A 35 4.73 -4.39 8.00
C ALA A 35 5.50 -3.94 6.74
N LEU A 36 6.68 -4.52 6.50
CA LEU A 36 7.49 -4.23 5.30
C LEU A 36 6.79 -4.70 4.01
N GLU A 37 6.11 -5.84 4.05
CA GLU A 37 5.33 -6.35 2.91
C GLU A 37 4.17 -5.42 2.56
N GLN A 38 3.47 -4.90 3.57
CA GLN A 38 2.39 -3.93 3.36
C GLN A 38 2.94 -2.62 2.79
N GLU A 39 4.02 -2.07 3.36
CA GLU A 39 4.67 -0.85 2.87
C GLU A 39 5.09 -1.00 1.41
N ARG A 40 5.75 -2.12 1.09
CA ARG A 40 6.14 -2.48 -0.29
C ARG A 40 4.93 -2.57 -1.21
N ALA A 41 3.86 -3.25 -0.78
CA ALA A 41 2.65 -3.39 -1.59
C ALA A 41 2.01 -2.02 -1.89
N PHE A 42 1.91 -1.14 -0.90
CA PHE A 42 1.37 0.19 -1.09
C PHE A 42 2.26 1.06 -2.00
N ALA A 43 3.59 0.96 -1.87
CA ALA A 43 4.52 1.67 -2.74
C ALA A 43 4.34 1.27 -4.22
N PHE A 44 4.23 -0.02 -4.52
CA PHE A 44 3.99 -0.48 -5.89
C PHE A 44 2.59 -0.10 -6.40
N ARG A 45 1.55 -0.13 -5.55
CA ARG A 45 0.21 0.30 -5.95
C ARG A 45 0.17 1.79 -6.31
N ARG A 46 0.85 2.64 -5.54
CA ARG A 46 1.06 4.06 -5.87
C ARG A 46 1.72 4.22 -7.23
N LEU A 47 2.89 3.61 -7.41
CA LEU A 47 3.65 3.69 -8.65
C LEU A 47 2.81 3.26 -9.86
N ASN A 48 2.18 2.09 -9.78
CA ASN A 48 1.42 1.51 -10.88
C ASN A 48 0.19 2.36 -11.24
N LEU A 49 -0.50 2.93 -10.23
CA LEU A 49 -1.65 3.81 -10.49
C LEU A 49 -1.20 5.12 -11.13
N MET A 50 -0.19 5.79 -10.54
CA MET A 50 0.27 7.09 -11.01
C MET A 50 0.86 7.00 -12.41
N GLN A 51 1.61 5.92 -12.71
CA GLN A 51 2.09 5.66 -14.07
C GLN A 51 0.93 5.50 -15.06
N ALA A 52 -0.07 4.67 -14.74
CA ALA A 52 -1.21 4.45 -15.63
C ALA A 52 -2.02 5.73 -15.88
N ILE A 53 -2.14 6.60 -14.87
CA ILE A 53 -2.81 7.88 -15.00
C ILE A 53 -2.00 8.82 -15.90
N ALA A 54 -0.69 8.94 -15.67
CA ALA A 54 0.18 9.76 -16.51
C ALA A 54 0.15 9.31 -17.98
N GLU A 55 0.23 8.00 -18.24
CA GLU A 55 0.13 7.43 -19.59
C GLU A 55 -1.22 7.73 -20.25
N ALA A 56 -2.33 7.63 -19.51
CA ALA A 56 -3.66 7.94 -20.03
C ALA A 56 -3.87 9.44 -20.33
N MET A 57 -3.13 10.32 -19.64
CA MET A 57 -3.20 11.76 -19.83
C MET A 57 -2.25 12.26 -20.92
N ALA A 58 -1.20 11.53 -21.27
CA ALA A 58 -0.14 11.99 -22.17
C ALA A 58 -0.62 12.35 -23.58
N SER A 59 -1.71 11.75 -24.06
CA SER A 59 -2.30 12.03 -25.38
C SER A 59 -3.46 13.02 -25.34
N ALA A 60 -3.76 13.62 -24.19
CA ALA A 60 -4.90 14.51 -24.05
C ALA A 60 -4.63 15.89 -24.68
N GLU A 61 -5.57 16.34 -25.51
CA GLU A 61 -5.48 17.63 -26.22
C GLU A 61 -5.94 18.83 -25.36
N SER A 62 -6.57 18.56 -24.21
CA SER A 62 -7.09 19.58 -23.29
C SER A 62 -7.10 19.07 -21.85
N GLU A 63 -7.19 20.01 -20.89
CA GLU A 63 -7.34 19.70 -19.45
C GLU A 63 -8.58 18.82 -19.22
N GLU A 64 -9.69 19.13 -19.88
CA GLU A 64 -10.95 18.38 -19.75
C GLU A 64 -10.79 16.93 -20.21
N ILE A 65 -10.12 16.70 -21.35
CA ILE A 65 -9.84 15.36 -21.86
C ILE A 65 -8.87 14.62 -20.93
N ALA A 66 -7.83 15.29 -20.44
CA ALA A 66 -6.85 14.69 -19.53
C ALA A 66 -7.52 14.23 -18.23
N VAL A 67 -8.36 15.08 -17.64
CA VAL A 67 -9.10 14.79 -16.42
C VAL A 67 -10.08 13.63 -16.64
N ALA A 68 -10.82 13.63 -17.74
CA ALA A 68 -11.73 12.54 -18.09
C ALA A 68 -10.99 11.20 -18.25
N SER A 69 -9.85 11.20 -18.97
CA SER A 69 -9.01 10.00 -19.15
C SER A 69 -8.45 9.48 -17.83
N ALA A 70 -7.95 10.36 -16.96
CA ALA A 70 -7.46 9.98 -15.64
C ALA A 70 -8.56 9.33 -14.78
N PHE A 71 -9.76 9.92 -14.79
CA PHE A 71 -10.89 9.41 -14.03
C PHE A 71 -11.45 8.10 -14.59
N ALA A 72 -11.43 7.89 -15.91
CA ALA A 72 -11.77 6.62 -16.53
C ALA A 72 -10.77 5.52 -16.14
N THR A 73 -9.47 5.83 -16.17
CA THR A 73 -8.40 4.93 -15.71
C THR A 73 -8.55 4.57 -14.24
N LEU A 74 -8.81 5.55 -13.37
CA LEU A 74 -9.01 5.33 -11.94
C LEU A 74 -10.19 4.40 -11.66
N ARG A 75 -11.36 4.64 -12.27
CA ARG A 75 -12.53 3.77 -12.14
C ARG A 75 -12.24 2.34 -12.61
N THR A 76 -11.57 2.21 -13.75
CA THR A 76 -11.20 0.91 -14.33
C THR A 76 -10.29 0.13 -13.38
N ARG A 77 -9.25 0.78 -12.85
CA ARG A 77 -8.30 0.18 -11.91
C ARG A 77 -8.92 -0.24 -10.58
N LEU A 78 -9.98 0.46 -10.16
CA LEU A 78 -10.73 0.15 -8.94
C LEU A 78 -11.90 -0.83 -9.17
N GLY A 79 -12.15 -1.26 -10.41
CA GLY A 79 -13.30 -2.11 -10.75
C GLY A 79 -14.65 -1.45 -10.45
N TRP A 80 -14.74 -0.12 -10.61
CA TRP A 80 -15.96 0.64 -10.34
C TRP A 80 -16.82 0.73 -11.60
N ASN A 81 -17.85 -0.11 -11.64
CA ASN A 81 -18.74 -0.27 -12.79
C ASN A 81 -20.02 0.59 -12.68
N SER A 82 -20.23 1.22 -11.53
CA SER A 82 -21.38 2.06 -11.22
C SER A 82 -20.98 3.20 -10.31
N ASP A 83 -21.68 4.32 -10.44
CA ASP A 83 -21.48 5.45 -9.53
C ASP A 83 -22.18 5.19 -8.19
N SER A 84 -21.56 5.70 -7.13
CA SER A 84 -22.19 5.88 -5.82
C SER A 84 -21.68 7.20 -5.25
N GLU A 85 -22.42 7.80 -4.33
CA GLU A 85 -22.02 9.08 -3.73
C GLU A 85 -20.61 9.03 -3.14
N ALA A 86 -20.29 7.95 -2.43
CA ALA A 86 -18.95 7.72 -1.88
C ALA A 86 -17.86 7.60 -2.96
N ARG A 87 -18.14 6.90 -4.08
CA ARG A 87 -17.19 6.79 -5.20
C ARG A 87 -16.99 8.13 -5.88
N SER A 88 -18.06 8.88 -6.12
CA SER A 88 -18.00 10.22 -6.71
C SER A 88 -17.19 11.19 -5.86
N GLU A 89 -17.32 11.12 -4.53
CA GLU A 89 -16.51 11.92 -3.62
C GLU A 89 -15.01 11.59 -3.72
N VAL A 90 -14.66 10.30 -3.80
CA VAL A 90 -13.27 9.86 -3.98
C VAL A 90 -12.71 10.38 -5.31
N ILE A 91 -13.46 10.25 -6.41
CA ILE A 91 -13.04 10.78 -7.72
C ILE A 91 -12.84 12.29 -7.65
N ALA A 92 -13.79 13.04 -7.06
CA ALA A 92 -13.71 14.49 -6.94
C ALA A 92 -12.48 14.94 -6.14
N ARG A 93 -12.17 14.27 -5.03
CA ARG A 93 -10.98 14.55 -4.22
C ARG A 93 -9.69 14.17 -4.93
N PHE A 94 -9.68 13.05 -5.64
CA PHE A 94 -8.54 12.62 -6.45
C PHE A 94 -8.27 13.58 -7.63
N GLY A 95 -9.28 14.35 -8.05
CA GLY A 95 -9.13 15.40 -9.07
C GLY A 95 -7.98 16.38 -8.79
N GLN A 96 -7.66 16.68 -7.51
CA GLN A 96 -6.53 17.54 -7.18
C GLN A 96 -5.18 16.94 -7.60
N VAL A 97 -5.03 15.62 -7.50
CA VAL A 97 -3.85 14.89 -7.97
C VAL A 97 -3.75 14.96 -9.48
N VAL A 98 -4.87 14.75 -10.17
CA VAL A 98 -4.94 14.79 -11.64
C VAL A 98 -4.59 16.18 -12.16
N LEU A 99 -5.12 17.23 -11.54
CA LEU A 99 -4.80 18.62 -11.90
C LEU A 99 -3.32 18.93 -11.65
N ALA A 100 -2.74 18.42 -10.57
CA ALA A 100 -1.31 18.58 -10.30
C ALA A 100 -0.45 17.91 -11.37
N ILE A 101 -0.83 16.72 -11.86
CA ILE A 101 -0.13 16.04 -12.96
C ILE A 101 -0.23 16.86 -14.26
N PHE A 102 -1.44 17.31 -14.61
CA PHE A 102 -1.67 18.05 -15.86
C PHE A 102 -0.93 19.39 -15.89
N ARG A 103 -0.86 20.08 -14.75
CA ARG A 103 -0.27 21.42 -14.63
C ARG A 103 1.21 21.40 -14.31
N ALA A 104 1.81 20.26 -14.01
CA ALA A 104 3.23 20.18 -13.71
C ALA A 104 4.04 20.62 -14.95
N PRO A 105 4.70 21.79 -14.94
CA PRO A 105 5.70 22.09 -15.95
C PRO A 105 6.84 21.07 -15.89
N ASP A 106 7.59 20.94 -16.98
CA ASP A 106 8.86 20.17 -17.00
C ASP A 106 9.95 20.77 -16.07
N GLU A 107 9.63 21.80 -15.28
CA GLU A 107 10.53 22.50 -14.38
C GLU A 107 10.51 21.89 -12.95
N GLU A 108 11.70 21.72 -12.37
CA GLU A 108 11.94 21.10 -11.06
C GLU A 108 11.21 21.80 -9.89
N GLU A 109 10.89 23.08 -10.01
CA GLU A 109 10.24 23.84 -8.93
C GLU A 109 8.76 23.42 -8.71
N SER A 110 8.15 22.77 -9.71
CA SER A 110 6.82 22.14 -9.59
C SER A 110 6.86 20.70 -9.12
N ALA A 111 8.04 20.09 -8.95
CA ALA A 111 8.21 18.66 -8.71
C ALA A 111 7.52 18.16 -7.44
N ASN A 112 7.25 19.05 -6.47
CA ASN A 112 6.57 18.70 -5.21
C ASN A 112 5.04 18.75 -5.30
N ALA A 113 4.45 19.41 -6.31
CA ALA A 113 3.00 19.57 -6.39
C ALA A 113 2.25 18.23 -6.51
N ILE A 114 2.79 17.30 -7.29
CA ILE A 114 2.21 15.96 -7.47
C ILE A 114 2.33 15.13 -6.17
N PRO A 115 3.52 14.97 -5.55
CA PRO A 115 3.67 14.30 -4.26
C PRO A 115 2.77 14.89 -3.16
N GLU A 116 2.68 16.21 -3.06
CA GLU A 116 1.87 16.89 -2.03
C GLU A 116 0.37 16.66 -2.25
N ALA A 117 -0.11 16.76 -3.49
CA ALA A 117 -1.51 16.49 -3.82
C ALA A 117 -1.88 15.03 -3.50
N LEU A 118 -1.00 14.08 -3.86
CA LEU A 118 -1.21 12.66 -3.58
C LEU A 118 -1.23 12.39 -2.06
N ALA A 119 -0.27 12.92 -1.31
CA ALA A 119 -0.23 12.79 0.14
C ALA A 119 -1.47 13.42 0.81
N GLY A 120 -1.93 14.57 0.31
CA GLY A 120 -3.16 15.22 0.75
C GLY A 120 -4.40 14.33 0.54
N PHE A 121 -4.52 13.71 -0.64
CA PHE A 121 -5.59 12.76 -0.94
C PHE A 121 -5.53 11.52 -0.03
N GLU A 122 -4.35 10.91 0.14
CA GLU A 122 -4.17 9.71 0.95
C GLU A 122 -4.57 9.95 2.42
N ARG A 123 -4.15 11.08 2.98
CA ARG A 123 -4.51 11.49 4.34
C ARG A 123 -6.01 11.69 4.48
N TRP A 124 -6.64 12.44 3.57
CA TRP A 124 -8.08 12.65 3.58
C TRP A 124 -8.83 11.31 3.52
N TYR A 125 -8.42 10.38 2.64
CA TYR A 125 -9.07 9.08 2.52
C TYR A 125 -8.94 8.28 3.82
N ALA A 126 -7.74 8.24 4.42
CA ALA A 126 -7.51 7.52 5.66
C ALA A 126 -8.33 8.08 6.83
N GLU A 127 -8.40 9.41 6.95
CA GLU A 127 -9.17 10.09 8.00
C GLU A 127 -10.69 9.88 7.84
N THR A 128 -11.20 9.89 6.61
CA THR A 128 -12.64 9.80 6.35
C THR A 128 -13.17 8.38 6.25
N ARG A 129 -12.34 7.40 5.87
CA ARG A 129 -12.74 6.00 5.67
C ARG A 129 -12.19 5.05 6.74
N GLY A 130 -11.23 5.49 7.55
CA GLY A 130 -10.60 4.68 8.59
C GLY A 130 -9.61 3.63 8.07
N SER A 131 -9.27 3.69 6.78
CA SER A 131 -8.34 2.74 6.14
C SER A 131 -7.55 3.38 5.02
N PRO A 132 -6.32 2.92 4.71
CA PRO A 132 -5.56 3.40 3.56
C PRO A 132 -6.29 3.16 2.24
N PHE A 133 -6.25 4.14 1.33
CA PHE A 133 -6.81 4.03 -0.02
C PHE A 133 -6.29 2.80 -0.79
N TRP A 134 -5.01 2.48 -0.59
CA TRP A 134 -4.33 1.40 -1.28
C TRP A 134 -4.85 -0.01 -0.97
N LEU A 135 -5.68 -0.16 0.07
CA LEU A 135 -6.38 -1.42 0.34
C LEU A 135 -7.49 -1.70 -0.70
N LEU A 136 -8.01 -0.68 -1.40
CA LEU A 136 -8.99 -0.90 -2.47
C LEU A 136 -8.44 -1.71 -3.65
N PHE A 137 -7.12 -1.76 -3.80
CA PHE A 137 -6.44 -2.54 -4.84
C PHE A 137 -6.14 -3.97 -4.40
N GLU A 138 -6.51 -4.36 -3.18
CA GLU A 138 -6.46 -5.76 -2.76
C GLU A 138 -7.61 -6.51 -3.40
N HIS A 139 -7.34 -7.08 -4.57
CA HIS A 139 -8.06 -8.27 -4.97
C HIS A 139 -7.70 -9.38 -3.97
N GLN A 140 -8.70 -9.97 -3.30
CA GLN A 140 -8.53 -11.24 -2.60
C GLN A 140 -7.91 -12.22 -3.60
N ILE A 141 -6.62 -12.48 -3.49
CA ILE A 141 -6.02 -13.67 -4.08
C ILE A 141 -6.69 -14.82 -3.31
N PRO A 142 -7.49 -15.69 -3.95
CA PRO A 142 -7.94 -16.90 -3.28
C PRO A 142 -6.68 -17.62 -2.83
N ASP A 143 -6.55 -17.91 -1.53
CA ASP A 143 -5.44 -18.71 -1.01
C ASP A 143 -5.36 -20.00 -1.84
N THR A 144 -4.34 -20.11 -2.69
CA THR A 144 -4.05 -21.37 -3.35
C THR A 144 -3.71 -22.35 -2.23
N PRO A 145 -4.43 -23.49 -2.11
CA PRO A 145 -4.15 -24.45 -1.05
C PRO A 145 -2.68 -24.85 -1.14
N ARG A 146 -1.93 -24.66 -0.06
CA ARG A 146 -0.60 -25.28 0.07
C ARG A 146 -0.82 -26.79 0.04
N VAL A 147 -0.45 -27.41 -1.08
CA VAL A 147 -0.36 -28.87 -1.17
C VAL A 147 0.91 -29.23 -0.42
N ASP A 148 0.77 -29.83 0.75
CA ASP A 148 1.89 -30.51 1.40
C ASP A 148 2.30 -31.68 0.48
N PHE A 149 3.51 -31.61 -0.08
CA PHE A 149 4.15 -32.70 -0.81
C PHE A 149 4.97 -33.56 0.15
#